data_AF-A0AAW8CSK8-F1
#
_entry.id   AF-A0AAW8CSK8-F1
#
_cell.length_a   1.000
_cell.length_b   1.000
_cell.length_c   1.000
_cell.angle_alpha   90.00
_cell.angle_beta   90.00
_cell.angle_gamma   90.00
#
_symmetry.space_group_name_H-M   'P 1'
#
loop_
_entity.id
_entity.type
_entity.pdbx_description
1 polymer ?
#
loop_
_entity_poly.entity_id
_entity_poly.type
_entity_poly.pdbx_seq_one_letter_code
_entity_poly.pdbx_strand_id
1 'polypeptide(L)'
;MPRLSVDLDLVLPDHTLSRDAALRKIKDSLGKAADALKAKGFRAHLSGVPAADETKLFVKRDDAEVKVEVNYVMRGTVKPVSVMGLAPRAQEVLQAELDIPVVSLDDVYGGKLVAAMDRQHPRDLFDVMQLLENEGITSGIRRAFVVYLASHKRPIHEVLFPRLRDVSTEFQANFQGMTTEPVELDALLAARDQMIATLHKELDAEERAFLVTLANAAPEWHRMGIAHLGAMPAIQWKLQNLAKLKELNSAKFEEQSRELAEKISGLGEAR
;
A
#
# COMPACT_ATOMS: atom_id res chain seq x y z
N MET A 1 16.45 -3.22 -14.18
CA MET A 1 15.96 -2.25 -13.18
C MET A 1 15.30 -1.12 -13.95
N PRO A 2 13.96 -1.10 -14.10
CA PRO A 2 13.27 -0.20 -15.04
C PRO A 2 13.31 1.28 -14.60
N ARG A 3 13.44 1.54 -13.29
CA ARG A 3 13.68 2.85 -12.69
C ARG A 3 14.37 2.70 -11.33
N LEU A 4 14.98 3.77 -10.83
CA LEU A 4 15.45 3.85 -9.44
C LEU A 4 14.28 4.20 -8.49
N SER A 5 14.31 3.60 -7.29
CA SER A 5 13.48 4.01 -6.16
C SER A 5 14.38 4.62 -5.10
N VAL A 6 14.01 5.78 -4.57
CA VAL A 6 14.87 6.59 -3.68
C VAL A 6 14.44 6.55 -2.21
N ASP A 7 13.27 5.98 -1.93
CA ASP A 7 12.71 5.79 -0.60
C ASP A 7 12.77 4.31 -0.18
N LEU A 8 12.92 4.06 1.12
CA LEU A 8 12.80 2.75 1.75
C LEU A 8 11.57 2.70 2.65
N ASP A 9 10.53 1.99 2.21
CA ASP A 9 9.31 1.78 2.98
C ASP A 9 9.39 0.46 3.75
N LEU A 10 9.18 0.52 5.06
CA LEU A 10 9.23 -0.62 5.96
C LEU A 10 7.87 -0.86 6.62
N VAL A 11 7.58 -2.13 6.91
CA VAL A 11 6.43 -2.53 7.71
C VAL A 11 6.91 -3.31 8.93
N LEU A 12 6.22 -3.14 10.07
CA LEU A 12 6.40 -4.02 11.22
C LEU A 12 5.54 -5.28 11.03
N PRO A 13 6.11 -6.48 10.82
CA PRO A 13 5.32 -7.68 10.54
C PRO A 13 4.49 -8.17 11.73
N ASP A 14 4.91 -7.80 12.94
CA ASP A 14 4.21 -8.15 14.17
C ASP A 14 2.98 -7.24 14.36
N HIS A 15 1.82 -7.78 14.00
CA HIS A 15 0.52 -7.11 14.16
C HIS A 15 -0.03 -7.19 15.59
N THR A 16 0.57 -8.02 16.46
CA THR A 16 0.05 -8.29 17.82
C THR A 16 0.45 -7.22 18.84
N LEU A 17 1.50 -6.44 18.53
CA LEU A 17 1.96 -5.38 19.41
C LEU A 17 0.92 -4.27 19.56
N SER A 18 0.73 -3.83 20.80
CA SER A 18 0.02 -2.59 21.09
C SER A 18 0.66 -1.43 20.34
N ARG A 19 -0.12 -0.38 20.07
CA ARG A 19 0.38 0.81 19.37
C ARG A 19 1.65 1.36 20.01
N ASP A 20 1.64 1.54 21.33
CA ASP A 20 2.77 2.13 22.04
C ASP A 20 4.00 1.21 22.04
N ALA A 21 3.81 -0.10 22.16
CA ALA A 21 4.90 -1.06 22.07
C ALA A 21 5.52 -1.10 20.66
N ALA A 22 4.69 -1.04 19.62
CA ALA A 22 5.15 -0.97 18.24
C ALA A 22 5.93 0.33 17.98
N LEU A 23 5.43 1.49 18.42
CA LEU A 23 6.11 2.77 18.25
C LEU A 23 7.47 2.79 18.96
N ARG A 24 7.55 2.31 20.21
CA ARG A 24 8.83 2.16 20.92
C ARG A 24 9.80 1.26 20.16
N LYS A 25 9.35 0.09 19.71
CA LYS A 25 10.19 -0.85 18.94
C LYS A 25 10.72 -0.23 17.64
N ILE A 26 9.88 0.53 16.93
CA ILE A 26 10.26 1.26 15.71
C ILE A 26 11.33 2.30 16.04
N LYS A 27 11.07 3.17 17.02
CA LYS A 27 12.00 4.22 17.46
C LYS A 27 13.36 3.65 17.87
N ASP A 28 13.38 2.63 18.71
CA ASP A 28 14.61 1.99 19.18
C ASP A 28 15.41 1.37 18.02
N SER A 29 14.72 0.77 17.05
CA SER A 29 15.36 0.14 15.88
C SER A 29 15.93 1.18 14.91
N LEU A 30 15.18 2.25 14.63
CA LEU A 30 15.65 3.37 13.81
C LEU A 30 16.80 4.11 14.49
N GLY A 31 16.77 4.28 15.81
CA GLY A 31 17.85 4.90 16.58
C GLY A 31 19.15 4.11 16.45
N LYS A 32 19.11 2.79 16.66
CA LYS A 32 20.26 1.89 16.45
C LYS A 32 20.81 1.96 15.03
N ALA A 33 19.92 1.96 14.02
CA ALA A 33 20.32 2.09 12.62
C ALA A 33 20.98 3.45 12.35
N ALA A 34 20.42 4.54 12.88
CA ALA A 34 20.97 5.89 12.74
C ALA A 34 22.37 5.98 13.35
N ASP A 35 22.59 5.42 14.55
CA ASP A 35 23.89 5.46 15.20
C ASP A 35 24.94 4.63 14.46
N ALA A 36 24.56 3.46 13.94
CA ALA A 36 25.42 2.65 13.08
C ALA A 36 25.79 3.37 11.77
N LEU A 37 24.85 4.10 11.17
CA LEU A 37 25.10 4.90 9.97
C LEU A 37 25.99 6.13 10.25
N LYS A 38 25.79 6.81 11.39
CA LYS A 38 26.67 7.91 11.83
C LYS A 38 28.11 7.42 12.02
N ALA A 39 28.30 6.25 12.62
CA ALA A 39 29.62 5.65 12.78
C ALA A 39 30.32 5.34 11.44
N LYS A 40 29.54 5.19 10.35
CA LYS A 40 30.03 5.01 8.98
C LYS A 40 30.18 6.33 8.20
N GLY A 41 30.01 7.48 8.86
CA GLY A 41 30.19 8.81 8.25
C GLY A 41 28.95 9.40 7.57
N PHE A 42 27.77 8.79 7.73
CA PHE A 42 26.52 9.37 7.24
C PHE A 42 25.95 10.39 8.24
N ARG A 43 25.26 11.41 7.73
CA ARG A 43 24.39 12.26 8.56
C ARG A 43 23.04 11.58 8.68
N ALA A 44 22.64 11.18 9.88
CA ALA A 44 21.40 10.46 10.10
C ALA A 44 20.59 11.10 11.24
N HIS A 45 19.30 11.36 11.02
CA HIS A 45 18.40 11.88 12.05
C HIS A 45 17.01 11.27 11.95
N LEU A 46 16.39 11.09 13.11
CA LEU A 46 15.03 10.59 13.21
C LEU A 46 14.04 11.75 13.09
N SER A 47 12.86 11.46 12.57
CA SER A 47 11.76 12.40 12.40
C SER A 47 10.42 11.70 12.58
N GLY A 48 9.39 12.46 12.92
CA GLY A 48 8.12 11.92 13.38
C GLY A 48 6.96 12.90 13.25
N VAL A 49 5.75 12.39 13.50
CA VAL A 49 4.56 13.22 13.69
C VAL A 49 4.11 13.14 15.15
N PRO A 50 3.43 14.16 15.70
CA PRO A 50 3.01 14.16 17.10
C PRO A 50 2.23 12.90 17.52
N ALA A 51 1.45 12.31 16.60
CA ALA A 51 0.64 11.12 16.85
C ALA A 51 1.40 9.78 16.78
N ALA A 52 2.66 9.77 16.37
CA ALA A 52 3.43 8.55 16.10
C ALA A 52 4.89 8.62 16.52
N ASP A 53 5.34 9.73 17.09
CA ASP A 53 6.75 9.95 17.43
C ASP A 53 7.68 9.69 16.22
N GLU A 54 8.96 9.51 16.47
CA GLU A 54 10.02 9.22 15.51
C GLU A 54 9.83 7.89 14.76
N THR A 55 9.23 7.95 13.57
CA THR A 55 8.93 6.79 12.69
C THR A 55 9.61 6.87 11.32
N LYS A 56 10.39 7.93 11.09
CA LYS A 56 11.16 8.17 9.87
C LYS A 56 12.63 8.35 10.21
N LEU A 57 13.50 7.90 9.33
CA LEU A 57 14.94 8.11 9.40
C LEU A 57 15.40 8.73 8.09
N PHE A 58 16.00 9.92 8.17
CA PHE A 58 16.64 10.59 7.05
C PHE A 58 18.14 10.32 7.11
N VAL A 59 18.69 9.81 6.01
CA VAL A 59 20.11 9.46 5.88
C VAL A 59 20.69 10.25 4.72
N LYS A 60 21.70 11.07 5.00
CA LYS A 60 22.31 11.98 4.04
C LYS A 60 23.83 11.79 3.97
N ARG A 61 24.36 11.82 2.75
CA ARG A 61 25.79 11.94 2.47
C ARG A 61 25.97 12.87 1.28
N ASP A 62 26.81 13.90 1.45
CA ASP A 62 26.99 14.94 0.44
C ASP A 62 25.65 15.58 0.03
N ASP A 63 25.29 15.51 -1.25
CA ASP A 63 24.03 15.99 -1.85
C ASP A 63 22.93 14.91 -1.91
N ALA A 64 23.25 13.64 -1.64
CA ALA A 64 22.30 12.54 -1.66
C ALA A 64 21.59 12.33 -0.31
N GLU A 65 20.28 12.13 -0.36
CA GLU A 65 19.43 11.82 0.81
C GLU A 65 18.51 10.63 0.52
N VAL A 66 18.42 9.71 1.47
CA VAL A 66 17.49 8.57 1.46
C VAL A 66 16.59 8.68 2.67
N LYS A 67 15.28 8.50 2.44
CA LYS A 67 14.29 8.47 3.51
C LYS A 67 13.87 7.02 3.77
N VAL A 68 13.96 6.62 5.03
CA VAL A 68 13.42 5.36 5.54
C VAL A 68 12.15 5.66 6.31
N GLU A 69 11.03 5.09 5.90
CA GLU A 69 9.71 5.34 6.49
C GLU A 69 9.09 4.03 6.97
N VAL A 70 8.71 3.96 8.25
CA VAL A 70 8.06 2.77 8.81
C VAL A 70 6.56 3.00 8.93
N ASN A 71 5.77 2.16 8.28
CA ASN A 71 4.32 2.20 8.42
C ASN A 71 3.89 1.62 9.77
N TYR A 72 3.54 2.51 10.71
CA TYR A 72 3.12 2.15 12.06
C TYR A 72 1.60 1.92 12.18
N VAL A 73 0.80 2.28 11.17
CA VAL A 73 -0.65 2.07 11.14
C VAL A 73 -0.98 0.71 10.55
N MET A 74 -0.45 0.44 9.36
CA MET A 74 -0.57 -0.84 8.65
C MET A 74 0.48 -1.81 9.16
N ARG A 75 0.34 -2.29 10.40
CA ARG A 75 1.21 -3.35 10.94
C ARG A 75 0.67 -4.72 10.56
N GLY A 76 1.59 -5.66 10.34
CA GLY A 76 1.28 -6.97 9.78
C GLY A 76 1.36 -7.03 8.26
N THR A 77 1.33 -8.25 7.76
CA THR A 77 1.32 -8.59 6.34
C THR A 77 0.23 -9.62 6.08
N VAL A 78 -0.29 -9.70 4.85
CA VAL A 78 -1.26 -10.72 4.44
C VAL A 78 -0.59 -12.08 4.35
N LYS A 79 0.57 -12.13 3.72
CA LYS A 79 1.41 -13.33 3.61
C LYS A 79 2.63 -13.22 4.53
N PRO A 80 3.25 -14.34 4.93
CA PRO A 80 4.52 -14.31 5.64
C PRO A 80 5.59 -13.55 4.85
N VAL A 81 6.50 -12.88 5.58
CA VAL A 81 7.71 -12.30 4.99
C VAL A 81 8.60 -13.41 4.43
N SER A 82 9.33 -13.10 3.36
CA SER A 82 10.29 -14.00 2.74
C SER A 82 11.65 -13.33 2.63
N VAL A 83 12.72 -14.12 2.66
CA VAL A 83 14.07 -13.59 2.40
C VAL A 83 14.29 -13.58 0.90
N MET A 84 14.70 -12.43 0.37
CA MET A 84 15.03 -12.28 -1.05
C MET A 84 16.39 -11.61 -1.20
N GLY A 85 17.17 -12.16 -2.15
CA GLY A 85 18.42 -11.56 -2.61
C GLY A 85 18.17 -10.44 -3.62
N LEU A 86 19.21 -9.62 -3.83
CA LEU A 86 19.21 -8.64 -4.90
C LEU A 86 19.04 -9.31 -6.28
N ALA A 87 18.24 -8.68 -7.16
CA ALA A 87 18.15 -9.13 -8.55
C ALA A 87 19.53 -9.06 -9.23
N PRO A 88 19.84 -9.94 -10.21
CA PRO A 88 21.18 -10.00 -10.83
C PRO A 88 21.68 -8.64 -11.32
N ARG A 89 20.80 -7.86 -11.97
CA ARG A 89 21.14 -6.53 -12.44
C ARG A 89 21.49 -5.55 -11.31
N ALA A 90 20.86 -5.67 -10.15
CA ALA A 90 21.16 -4.84 -8.99
C ALA A 90 22.49 -5.23 -8.35
N GLN A 91 22.81 -6.54 -8.29
CA GLN A 91 24.11 -7.04 -7.82
C GLN A 91 25.25 -6.49 -8.69
N GLU A 92 25.10 -6.56 -10.01
CA GLU A 92 26.08 -6.01 -10.96
C GLU A 92 26.29 -4.50 -10.78
N VAL A 93 25.21 -3.73 -10.65
CA VAL A 93 25.32 -2.25 -10.58
C VAL A 93 25.84 -1.80 -9.22
N LEU A 94 25.37 -2.41 -8.13
CA LEU A 94 25.74 -2.02 -6.77
C LEU A 94 27.02 -2.70 -6.28
N GLN A 95 27.54 -3.68 -7.04
CA GLN A 95 28.68 -4.51 -6.66
C GLN A 95 28.51 -5.08 -5.25
N ALA A 96 27.30 -5.57 -4.95
CA ALA A 96 26.89 -5.99 -3.63
C ALA A 96 26.01 -7.25 -3.71
N GLU A 97 26.18 -8.12 -2.73
CA GLU A 97 25.30 -9.25 -2.47
C GLU A 97 24.64 -9.05 -1.12
N LEU A 98 23.32 -9.10 -1.08
CA LEU A 98 22.54 -8.87 0.12
C LEU A 98 21.24 -9.68 0.04
N ASP A 99 20.94 -10.36 1.13
CA ASP A 99 19.65 -10.98 1.40
C ASP A 99 18.92 -10.19 2.49
N ILE A 100 17.68 -9.78 2.22
CA ILE A 100 16.85 -9.05 3.17
C ILE A 100 15.46 -9.67 3.31
N PRO A 101 14.84 -9.56 4.50
CA PRO A 101 13.43 -9.88 4.64
C PRO A 101 12.60 -8.84 3.87
N VAL A 102 11.75 -9.33 2.97
CA VAL A 102 10.82 -8.54 2.20
C VAL A 102 9.40 -9.06 2.38
N VAL A 103 8.44 -8.15 2.20
CA VAL A 103 7.03 -8.52 2.08
C VAL A 103 6.78 -9.33 0.80
N SER A 104 5.73 -10.14 0.81
CA SER A 104 5.38 -10.95 -0.36
C SER A 104 5.05 -10.08 -1.58
N LEU A 105 5.17 -10.65 -2.78
CA LEU A 105 4.75 -9.99 -4.02
C LEU A 105 3.28 -9.56 -3.95
N ASP A 106 2.42 -10.41 -3.38
CA ASP A 106 1.00 -10.13 -3.15
C ASP A 106 0.81 -8.87 -2.29
N ASP A 107 1.55 -8.76 -1.19
CA ASP A 107 1.48 -7.60 -0.28
C ASP A 107 1.99 -6.32 -0.94
N VAL A 108 3.11 -6.40 -1.67
CA VAL A 108 3.67 -5.24 -2.40
C VAL A 108 2.65 -4.70 -3.39
N TYR A 109 2.15 -5.55 -4.29
CA TYR A 109 1.25 -5.08 -5.34
C TYR A 109 -0.16 -4.81 -4.82
N GLY A 110 -0.64 -5.52 -3.81
CA GLY A 110 -1.89 -5.19 -3.13
C GLY A 110 -1.88 -3.75 -2.60
N GLY A 111 -0.80 -3.33 -1.94
CA GLY A 111 -0.62 -1.95 -1.50
C GLY A 111 -0.47 -0.94 -2.64
N LYS A 112 0.32 -1.27 -3.67
CA LYS A 112 0.52 -0.40 -4.85
C LYS A 112 -0.76 -0.16 -5.63
N LEU A 113 -1.60 -1.19 -5.81
CA LEU A 113 -2.90 -1.06 -6.47
C LEU A 113 -3.83 -0.10 -5.70
N VAL A 114 -3.86 -0.18 -4.36
CA VAL A 114 -4.63 0.79 -3.55
C VAL A 114 -4.10 2.21 -3.72
N ALA A 115 -2.77 2.41 -3.71
CA ALA A 115 -2.16 3.71 -3.94
C ALA A 115 -2.50 4.24 -5.35
N ALA A 116 -2.35 3.42 -6.39
CA ALA A 116 -2.69 3.77 -7.76
C ALA A 116 -4.16 4.18 -7.91
N MET A 117 -5.09 3.44 -7.29
CA MET A 117 -6.52 3.75 -7.29
C MET A 117 -6.83 5.07 -6.57
N ASP A 118 -6.20 5.32 -5.43
CA ASP A 118 -6.47 6.51 -4.61
C ASP A 118 -5.88 7.80 -5.21
N ARG A 119 -4.57 7.79 -5.51
CA ARG A 119 -3.83 9.00 -5.89
C ARG A 119 -3.51 9.11 -7.39
N GLN A 120 -3.51 7.99 -8.13
CA GLN A 120 -3.19 7.94 -9.57
C GLN A 120 -1.85 8.59 -9.94
N HIS A 121 -0.87 8.60 -9.01
CA HIS A 121 0.40 9.24 -9.27
C HIS A 121 1.15 8.48 -10.40
N PRO A 122 1.81 9.16 -11.37
CA PRO A 122 2.48 8.50 -12.49
C PRO A 122 3.41 7.34 -12.11
N ARG A 123 4.21 7.48 -11.04
CA ARG A 123 5.01 6.39 -10.44
C ARG A 123 4.20 5.15 -10.03
N ASP A 124 3.01 5.30 -9.46
CA ASP A 124 2.16 4.14 -9.15
C ASP A 124 1.62 3.51 -10.43
N LEU A 125 1.15 4.33 -11.37
CA LEU A 125 0.62 3.86 -12.65
C LEU A 125 1.68 3.11 -13.44
N PHE A 126 2.94 3.57 -13.38
CA PHE A 126 4.07 2.86 -13.97
C PHE A 126 4.32 1.52 -13.27
N ASP A 127 4.33 1.48 -11.94
CA ASP A 127 4.51 0.22 -11.23
C ASP A 127 3.35 -0.78 -11.52
N VAL A 128 2.14 -0.28 -11.74
CA VAL A 128 0.98 -1.07 -12.19
C VAL A 128 1.12 -1.52 -13.64
N MET A 129 1.63 -0.66 -14.53
CA MET A 129 1.94 -1.02 -15.92
C MET A 129 2.94 -2.18 -15.95
N GLN A 130 4.02 -2.09 -15.18
CA GLN A 130 5.00 -3.17 -15.05
C GLN A 130 4.36 -4.46 -14.52
N LEU A 131 3.45 -4.37 -13.53
CA LEU A 131 2.72 -5.54 -13.04
C LEU A 131 1.88 -6.19 -14.15
N LEU A 132 1.11 -5.39 -14.89
CA LEU A 132 0.20 -5.88 -15.93
C LEU A 132 0.95 -6.53 -17.11
N GLU A 133 2.12 -6.03 -17.45
CA GLU A 133 2.95 -6.55 -18.55
C GLU A 133 3.65 -7.88 -18.22
N ASN A 134 3.88 -8.18 -16.95
CA ASN A 134 4.70 -9.32 -16.53
C ASN A 134 3.88 -10.41 -15.83
N GLU A 135 3.30 -10.11 -14.67
CA GLU A 135 2.61 -11.11 -13.84
C GLU A 135 1.07 -11.05 -13.95
N GLY A 136 0.53 -9.86 -14.23
CA GLY A 136 -0.90 -9.58 -14.13
C GLY A 136 -1.42 -9.54 -12.69
N ILE A 137 -2.69 -9.20 -12.52
CA ILE A 137 -3.34 -9.17 -11.20
C ILE A 137 -3.77 -10.60 -10.83
N THR A 138 -2.90 -11.33 -10.14
CA THR A 138 -3.21 -12.69 -9.68
C THR A 138 -4.28 -12.69 -8.57
N SER A 139 -4.87 -13.84 -8.27
CA SER A 139 -5.80 -13.98 -7.14
C SER A 139 -5.15 -13.64 -5.79
N GLY A 140 -3.85 -13.93 -5.61
CA GLY A 140 -3.08 -13.57 -4.42
C GLY A 140 -2.95 -12.05 -4.27
N ILE A 141 -2.52 -11.36 -5.33
CA ILE A 141 -2.41 -9.90 -5.38
C ILE A 141 -3.78 -9.25 -5.17
N ARG A 142 -4.83 -9.75 -5.82
CA ARG A 142 -6.20 -9.24 -5.68
C ARG A 142 -6.72 -9.40 -4.25
N ARG A 143 -6.48 -10.55 -3.63
CA ARG A 143 -6.86 -10.80 -2.24
C ARG A 143 -6.14 -9.87 -1.28
N ALA A 144 -4.83 -9.63 -1.50
CA ALA A 144 -4.07 -8.64 -0.74
C ALA A 144 -4.61 -7.23 -0.97
N PHE A 145 -4.88 -6.83 -2.22
CA PHE A 145 -5.50 -5.54 -2.56
C PHE A 145 -6.77 -5.28 -1.73
N VAL A 146 -7.65 -6.28 -1.60
CA VAL A 146 -8.88 -6.18 -0.78
C VAL A 146 -8.55 -5.93 0.70
N VAL A 147 -7.51 -6.56 1.25
CA VAL A 147 -7.07 -6.32 2.63
C VAL A 147 -6.50 -4.90 2.81
N TYR A 148 -5.65 -4.45 1.88
CA TYR A 148 -5.09 -3.10 1.92
C TYR A 148 -6.17 -2.02 1.73
N LEU A 149 -7.16 -2.28 0.87
CA LEU A 149 -8.33 -1.43 0.64
C LEU A 149 -9.21 -1.36 1.90
N ALA A 150 -9.48 -2.49 2.53
CA ALA A 150 -10.20 -2.59 3.80
C ALA A 150 -9.51 -1.80 4.93
N SER A 151 -8.19 -1.71 4.87
CA SER A 151 -7.38 -1.00 5.84
C SER A 151 -7.20 0.50 5.52
N HIS A 152 -7.70 0.96 4.38
CA HIS A 152 -7.53 2.33 3.91
C HIS A 152 -8.41 3.31 4.70
N LYS A 153 -7.90 4.53 4.91
CA LYS A 153 -8.60 5.58 5.68
C LYS A 153 -9.87 6.11 5.00
N ARG A 154 -9.88 6.17 3.67
CA ARG A 154 -11.04 6.65 2.89
C ARG A 154 -12.16 5.60 2.82
N PRO A 155 -13.42 6.00 2.58
CA PRO A 155 -14.50 5.06 2.30
C PRO A 155 -14.15 4.13 1.13
N ILE A 156 -14.57 2.87 1.22
CA ILE A 156 -14.18 1.81 0.26
C ILE A 156 -14.64 2.18 -1.16
N HIS A 157 -15.88 2.66 -1.32
CA HIS A 157 -16.43 3.01 -2.62
C HIS A 157 -15.66 4.16 -3.30
N GLU A 158 -15.13 5.12 -2.53
CA GLU A 158 -14.37 6.24 -3.08
C GLU A 158 -13.01 5.82 -3.66
N VAL A 159 -12.44 4.72 -3.15
CA VAL A 159 -11.14 4.21 -3.60
C VAL A 159 -11.35 3.15 -4.68
N LEU A 160 -12.27 2.22 -4.48
CA LEU A 160 -12.55 1.14 -5.43
C LEU A 160 -13.18 1.67 -6.73
N PHE A 161 -13.93 2.77 -6.67
CA PHE A 161 -14.53 3.43 -7.83
C PHE A 161 -14.02 4.87 -7.94
N PRO A 162 -12.73 5.05 -8.29
CA PRO A 162 -12.07 6.35 -8.21
C PRO A 162 -12.55 7.28 -9.31
N ARG A 163 -12.54 8.59 -9.02
CA ARG A 163 -12.65 9.61 -10.06
C ARG A 163 -11.32 9.71 -10.80
N LEU A 164 -11.34 9.69 -12.12
CA LEU A 164 -10.14 9.82 -12.95
C LEU A 164 -9.56 11.22 -12.78
N ARG A 165 -8.26 11.30 -12.49
CA ARG A 165 -7.53 12.56 -12.31
C ARG A 165 -6.75 12.88 -13.59
N ASP A 166 -6.63 14.17 -13.89
CA ASP A 166 -5.58 14.65 -14.78
C ASP A 166 -4.26 14.61 -14.01
N VAL A 167 -3.28 13.93 -14.57
CA VAL A 167 -1.95 13.70 -13.97
C VAL A 167 -0.84 14.26 -14.85
N SER A 168 -1.19 15.08 -15.84
CA SER A 168 -0.25 15.63 -16.83
C SER A 168 0.85 16.46 -16.17
N THR A 169 0.47 17.30 -15.19
CA THR A 169 1.43 18.14 -14.46
C THR A 169 2.42 17.30 -13.66
N GLU A 170 1.93 16.34 -12.87
CA GLU A 170 2.76 15.42 -12.09
C GLU A 170 3.63 14.53 -12.99
N PHE A 171 3.14 14.16 -14.17
CA PHE A 171 3.90 13.39 -15.15
C PHE A 171 5.12 14.19 -15.64
N GLN A 172 4.91 15.44 -16.07
CA GLN A 172 5.99 16.31 -16.56
C GLN A 172 6.98 16.65 -15.44
N ALA A 173 6.49 16.98 -14.24
CA ALA A 173 7.35 17.46 -13.15
C ALA A 173 8.10 16.34 -12.41
N ASN A 174 7.45 15.18 -12.22
CA ASN A 174 7.89 14.17 -11.25
C ASN A 174 7.99 12.75 -11.81
N PHE A 175 7.93 12.56 -13.13
CA PHE A 175 8.06 11.23 -13.74
C PHE A 175 8.84 11.23 -15.06
N GLN A 176 8.73 12.27 -15.88
CA GLN A 176 9.50 12.37 -17.12
C GLN A 176 11.01 12.24 -16.84
N GLY A 177 11.67 11.31 -17.54
CA GLY A 177 13.10 11.02 -17.34
C GLY A 177 13.44 10.12 -16.14
N MET A 178 12.46 9.60 -15.40
CA MET A 178 12.71 8.68 -14.27
C MET A 178 12.91 7.22 -14.68
N THR A 179 12.44 6.83 -15.86
CA THR A 179 12.50 5.46 -16.37
C THR A 179 13.70 5.27 -17.30
N THR A 180 14.17 4.02 -17.40
CA THR A 180 15.29 3.68 -18.30
C THR A 180 14.87 3.82 -19.76
N GLU A 181 13.68 3.30 -20.08
CA GLU A 181 13.02 3.49 -21.37
C GLU A 181 11.96 4.59 -21.23
N PRO A 182 11.84 5.53 -22.19
CA PRO A 182 10.79 6.54 -22.17
C PRO A 182 9.40 5.92 -22.13
N VAL A 183 8.53 6.46 -21.28
CA VAL A 183 7.12 6.05 -21.16
C VAL A 183 6.24 7.27 -21.39
N GLU A 184 5.35 7.17 -22.37
CA GLU A 184 4.39 8.21 -22.69
C GLU A 184 3.23 8.23 -21.69
N LEU A 185 2.66 9.42 -21.47
CA LEU A 185 1.54 9.60 -20.55
C LEU A 185 0.36 8.68 -20.90
N ASP A 186 0.05 8.53 -22.19
CA ASP A 186 -1.06 7.70 -22.67
C ASP A 186 -0.90 6.22 -22.27
N ALA A 187 0.33 5.71 -22.18
CA ALA A 187 0.58 4.35 -21.70
C ALA A 187 0.21 4.19 -20.21
N LEU A 188 0.53 5.20 -19.39
CA LEU A 188 0.15 5.20 -17.97
C LEU A 188 -1.37 5.31 -17.78
N LEU A 189 -2.04 6.11 -18.62
CA LEU A 189 -3.50 6.22 -18.60
C LEU A 189 -4.18 4.92 -19.05
N ALA A 190 -3.63 4.24 -20.07
CA ALA A 190 -4.11 2.93 -20.49
C ALA A 190 -3.93 1.88 -19.38
N ALA A 191 -2.77 1.86 -18.69
CA ALA A 191 -2.54 0.98 -17.54
C ALA A 191 -3.50 1.26 -16.38
N ARG A 192 -3.82 2.53 -16.11
CA ARG A 192 -4.84 2.92 -15.11
C ARG A 192 -6.20 2.32 -15.47
N ASP A 193 -6.64 2.51 -16.70
CA ASP A 193 -7.97 2.10 -17.13
C ASP A 193 -8.08 0.56 -17.15
N GLN A 194 -7.02 -0.13 -17.59
CA GLN A 194 -6.91 -1.59 -17.54
C GLN A 194 -6.91 -2.12 -16.09
N MET A 195 -6.19 -1.47 -15.17
CA MET A 195 -6.19 -1.84 -13.75
C MET A 195 -7.60 -1.76 -13.16
N ILE A 196 -8.30 -0.64 -13.37
CA ILE A 196 -9.66 -0.43 -12.86
C ILE A 196 -10.60 -1.51 -13.42
N ALA A 197 -10.58 -1.71 -14.73
CA ALA A 197 -11.42 -2.70 -15.40
C ALA A 197 -11.14 -4.14 -14.91
N THR A 198 -9.85 -4.50 -14.78
CA THR A 198 -9.44 -5.83 -14.29
C THR A 198 -9.93 -6.06 -12.87
N LEU A 199 -9.69 -5.12 -11.94
CA LEU A 199 -10.14 -5.25 -10.55
C LEU A 199 -11.67 -5.37 -10.45
N HIS A 200 -12.40 -4.53 -11.18
CA HIS A 200 -13.87 -4.54 -11.22
C HIS A 200 -14.43 -5.86 -11.76
N LYS A 201 -13.80 -6.42 -12.79
CA LYS A 201 -14.19 -7.68 -13.39
C LYS A 201 -13.84 -8.88 -12.50
N GLU A 202 -12.65 -8.89 -11.91
CA GLU A 202 -12.06 -10.09 -11.32
C GLU A 202 -12.26 -10.24 -9.82
N LEU A 203 -12.68 -9.18 -9.11
CA LEU A 203 -13.10 -9.32 -7.70
C LEU A 203 -14.09 -10.47 -7.58
N ASP A 204 -13.77 -11.45 -6.73
CA ASP A 204 -14.62 -12.63 -6.58
C ASP A 204 -15.78 -12.37 -5.60
N ALA A 205 -16.70 -13.34 -5.52
CA ALA A 205 -17.90 -13.21 -4.70
C ALA A 205 -17.57 -13.04 -3.21
N GLU A 206 -16.53 -13.71 -2.70
CA GLU A 206 -16.13 -13.66 -1.31
C GLU A 206 -15.49 -12.31 -0.96
N GLU A 207 -14.64 -11.79 -1.85
CA GLU A 207 -14.02 -10.47 -1.72
C GLU A 207 -15.06 -9.35 -1.73
N ARG A 208 -16.02 -9.41 -2.66
CA ARG A 208 -17.13 -8.45 -2.74
C ARG A 208 -17.98 -8.48 -1.47
N ALA A 209 -18.39 -9.66 -1.03
CA ALA A 209 -19.18 -9.83 0.18
C ALA A 209 -18.41 -9.38 1.44
N PHE A 210 -17.10 -9.64 1.52
CA PHE A 210 -16.26 -9.14 2.61
C PHE A 210 -16.25 -7.60 2.66
N LEU A 211 -16.05 -6.92 1.53
CA LEU A 211 -16.04 -5.45 1.50
C LEU A 211 -17.39 -4.85 1.93
N VAL A 212 -18.51 -5.45 1.51
CA VAL A 212 -19.87 -5.01 1.91
C VAL A 212 -20.11 -5.24 3.40
N THR A 213 -19.78 -6.42 3.92
CA THR A 213 -19.98 -6.74 5.35
C THR A 213 -19.08 -5.88 6.24
N LEU A 214 -17.85 -5.58 5.81
CA LEU A 214 -16.96 -4.64 6.47
C LEU A 214 -17.53 -3.22 6.49
N ALA A 215 -18.06 -2.71 5.39
CA ALA A 215 -18.67 -1.37 5.34
C ALA A 215 -19.87 -1.25 6.30
N ASN A 216 -20.61 -2.34 6.48
CA ASN A 216 -21.68 -2.46 7.47
C ASN A 216 -21.19 -2.64 8.93
N ALA A 217 -19.89 -2.54 9.19
CA ALA A 217 -19.25 -2.77 10.48
C ALA A 217 -19.51 -4.16 11.08
N ALA A 218 -19.84 -5.14 10.24
CA ALA A 218 -20.08 -6.54 10.64
C ALA A 218 -19.31 -7.50 9.71
N PRO A 219 -17.97 -7.39 9.63
CA PRO A 219 -17.16 -8.12 8.67
C PRO A 219 -17.23 -9.64 8.86
N GLU A 220 -17.42 -10.34 7.74
CA GLU A 220 -17.39 -11.80 7.70
C GLU A 220 -15.97 -12.29 7.38
N TRP A 221 -15.15 -12.47 8.43
CA TRP A 221 -13.70 -12.76 8.30
C TRP A 221 -13.37 -14.02 7.49
N HIS A 222 -14.19 -15.06 7.63
CA HIS A 222 -13.97 -16.36 7.00
C HIS A 222 -13.89 -16.28 5.47
N ARG A 223 -14.54 -15.28 4.86
CA ARG A 223 -14.55 -15.04 3.41
C ARG A 223 -13.16 -14.81 2.83
N MET A 224 -12.25 -14.28 3.65
CA MET A 224 -10.92 -13.91 3.20
C MET A 224 -9.87 -15.01 3.41
N GLY A 225 -10.17 -16.04 4.19
CA GLY A 225 -9.23 -17.15 4.45
C GLY A 225 -7.92 -16.72 5.16
N ILE A 226 -7.90 -15.56 5.81
CA ILE A 226 -6.73 -15.01 6.50
C ILE A 226 -7.02 -14.98 8.00
N ALA A 227 -6.37 -15.89 8.75
CA ALA A 227 -6.67 -16.13 10.16
C ALA A 227 -6.52 -14.88 11.05
N HIS A 228 -5.48 -14.08 10.82
CA HIS A 228 -5.18 -12.89 11.61
C HIS A 228 -5.81 -11.60 11.07
N LEU A 229 -6.68 -11.66 10.05
CA LEU A 229 -7.23 -10.46 9.40
C LEU A 229 -7.97 -9.57 10.40
N GLY A 230 -8.80 -10.18 11.24
CA GLY A 230 -9.51 -9.47 12.31
C GLY A 230 -8.58 -8.89 13.38
N ALA A 231 -7.33 -9.34 13.49
CA ALA A 231 -6.36 -8.81 14.45
C ALA A 231 -5.48 -7.68 13.87
N MET A 232 -5.57 -7.39 12.57
CA MET A 232 -4.73 -6.36 11.94
C MET A 232 -5.09 -4.95 12.46
N PRO A 233 -4.12 -4.17 12.98
CA PRO A 233 -4.40 -2.87 13.60
C PRO A 233 -5.13 -1.87 12.71
N ALA A 234 -4.82 -1.82 11.42
CA ALA A 234 -5.47 -0.88 10.51
C ALA A 234 -6.93 -1.23 10.24
N ILE A 235 -7.28 -2.52 10.19
CA ILE A 235 -8.67 -2.98 10.06
C ILE A 235 -9.45 -2.72 11.35
N GLN A 236 -8.84 -2.99 12.50
CA GLN A 236 -9.44 -2.64 13.80
C GLN A 236 -9.70 -1.13 13.91
N TRP A 237 -8.77 -0.31 13.44
CA TRP A 237 -8.96 1.14 13.36
C TRP A 237 -10.08 1.55 12.40
N LYS A 238 -10.20 0.88 11.24
CA LYS A 238 -11.32 1.08 10.31
C LYS A 238 -12.65 0.81 10.98
N LEU A 239 -12.78 -0.31 11.68
CA LEU A 239 -14.01 -0.70 12.38
C LEU A 239 -14.39 0.30 13.48
N GLN A 240 -13.42 0.78 14.26
CA GLN A 240 -13.65 1.82 15.26
C GLN A 240 -14.19 3.11 14.63
N ASN A 241 -13.65 3.52 13.48
CA ASN A 241 -14.14 4.70 12.76
C ASN A 241 -15.54 4.50 12.19
N LEU A 242 -15.86 3.30 11.69
CA LEU A 242 -17.19 2.97 11.20
C LEU A 242 -18.22 2.95 12.34
N ALA A 243 -17.89 2.34 13.48
CA ALA A 243 -18.75 2.35 14.68
C ALA A 243 -19.03 3.78 15.15
N LYS A 244 -17.98 4.60 15.26
CA LYS A 244 -18.11 6.02 15.61
C LYS A 244 -18.94 6.80 14.60
N LEU A 245 -18.78 6.54 13.30
CA LEU A 245 -19.59 7.17 12.26
C LEU A 245 -21.07 6.79 12.41
N LYS A 246 -21.37 5.52 12.67
CA LYS A 246 -22.73 5.01 12.88
C LYS A 246 -23.41 5.70 14.07
N GLU A 247 -22.67 5.90 15.16
CA GLU A 247 -23.18 6.58 16.37
C GLU A 247 -23.39 8.09 16.14
N LEU A 248 -22.43 8.77 15.52
CA LEU A 248 -22.45 10.23 15.37
C LEU A 248 -23.28 10.70 14.17
N ASN A 249 -23.40 9.89 13.12
CA ASN A 249 -24.11 10.23 11.89
C ASN A 249 -24.55 8.94 11.16
N SER A 250 -25.62 8.32 11.66
CA SER A 250 -26.19 7.09 11.10
C SER A 250 -26.60 7.23 9.63
N ALA A 251 -27.17 8.38 9.24
CA ALA A 251 -27.57 8.64 7.86
C ALA A 251 -26.39 8.55 6.88
N LYS A 252 -25.25 9.18 7.24
CA LYS A 252 -24.02 9.10 6.44
C LYS A 252 -23.43 7.69 6.44
N PHE A 253 -23.47 7.00 7.56
CA PHE A 253 -23.03 5.60 7.63
C PHE A 253 -23.84 4.71 6.66
N GLU A 254 -25.16 4.81 6.70
CA GLU A 254 -26.07 4.05 5.84
C GLU A 254 -25.89 4.42 4.36
N GLU A 255 -25.71 5.70 4.04
CA GLU A 255 -25.40 6.17 2.70
C GLU A 255 -24.11 5.54 2.15
N GLN A 256 -23.01 5.58 2.91
CA GLN A 256 -21.72 5.02 2.47
C GLN A 256 -21.77 3.51 2.23
N SER A 257 -22.50 2.78 3.08
CA SER A 257 -22.69 1.33 2.95
C SER A 257 -23.58 0.98 1.77
N ARG A 258 -24.67 1.74 1.56
CA ARG A 258 -25.57 1.55 0.42
C ARG A 258 -24.85 1.84 -0.91
N GLU A 259 -24.14 2.95 -1.01
CA GLU A 259 -23.41 3.31 -2.23
C GLU A 259 -22.38 2.23 -2.62
N LEU A 260 -21.65 1.68 -1.64
CA LEU A 260 -20.73 0.57 -1.90
C LEU A 260 -21.47 -0.67 -2.42
N ALA A 261 -22.57 -1.05 -1.76
CA ALA A 261 -23.35 -2.24 -2.14
C ALA A 261 -23.95 -2.12 -3.55
N GLU A 262 -24.49 -0.95 -3.90
CA GLU A 262 -25.04 -0.66 -5.24
C GLU A 262 -23.95 -0.75 -6.31
N LYS A 263 -22.79 -0.10 -6.08
CA LYS A 263 -21.67 -0.15 -7.03
C LYS A 263 -21.11 -1.56 -7.20
N ILE A 264 -20.96 -2.33 -6.11
CA ILE A 264 -20.51 -3.72 -6.16
C ILE A 264 -21.50 -4.62 -6.89
N SER A 265 -22.81 -4.38 -6.73
CA SER A 265 -23.86 -5.15 -7.42
C SER A 265 -23.83 -4.87 -8.94
N GLY A 266 -23.66 -3.60 -9.32
CA GLY A 266 -23.57 -3.17 -10.73
C GLY A 266 -22.37 -3.75 -11.48
N LEU A 267 -21.30 -4.16 -10.79
CA LEU A 267 -20.17 -4.86 -11.41
C LEU A 267 -20.55 -6.20 -12.07
N GLY A 268 -21.65 -6.83 -11.66
CA GLY A 268 -22.15 -8.08 -12.26
C GLY A 268 -23.06 -7.89 -13.47
N GLU A 269 -23.58 -6.68 -13.67
CA GLU A 269 -24.57 -6.34 -14.72
C GLU A 269 -23.92 -5.78 -15.99
N ALA A 270 -22.65 -5.38 -15.94
CA ALA A 270 -21.86 -5.01 -17.12
C ALA A 270 -21.43 -6.26 -17.89
N ARG A 271 -22.35 -6.84 -18.67
CA ARG A 271 -22.08 -7.83 -19.72
C ARG A 271 -22.43 -7.27 -21.09
#